data_AF-A0AAN6XWB7-F1
#
_entry.id   AF-A0AAN6XWB7-F1
#
_cell.length_a   1.000
_cell.length_b   1.000
_cell.length_c   1.000
_cell.angle_alpha   90.00
_cell.angle_beta   90.00
_cell.angle_gamma   90.00
#
_symmetry.space_group_name_H-M   'P 1'
#
loop_
_entity.id
_entity.type
_entity.pdbx_description
1 polymer ?
#
loop_
_entity_poly.entity_id
_entity_poly.type
_entity_poly.pdbx_seq_one_letter_code
_entity_poly.pdbx_strand_id
1 'polypeptide(L)'
;MSVTDDFEKTVRICDFYYARRMKGIRILTVRTSGPGWKHWDMKMWDVEDLVKRLGLTRHEYFANEWLVENQIPHRAVVSVQTLEEMVHMAETMEGVRAEYILAKKLYERIKYQLAKIGKDKRIRERDLERIFLGERSGKRAKGFSSLSQKRN
;
A
#
# COMPACT_ATOMS: atom_id res chain seq x y z
N MET A 1 -7.78 -18.83 6.21
CA MET A 1 -6.95 -17.73 5.70
C MET A 1 -7.07 -17.67 4.19
N SER A 2 -7.07 -16.48 3.57
CA SER A 2 -7.10 -16.34 2.11
C SER A 2 -5.68 -16.26 1.54
N VAL A 3 -5.43 -16.97 0.43
CA VAL A 3 -4.19 -16.95 -0.34
C VAL A 3 -4.51 -16.92 -1.84
N THR A 4 -3.55 -16.54 -2.67
CA THR A 4 -3.70 -16.44 -4.13
C THR A 4 -2.48 -17.03 -4.82
N ASP A 5 -2.69 -17.69 -5.95
CA ASP A 5 -1.63 -18.14 -6.87
C ASP A 5 -1.38 -17.12 -8.00
N ASP A 6 -2.23 -16.09 -8.12
CA ASP A 6 -2.04 -14.95 -8.99
C ASP A 6 -1.20 -13.84 -8.31
N PHE A 7 -0.02 -13.60 -8.87
CA PHE A 7 0.89 -12.56 -8.40
C PHE A 7 0.36 -11.14 -8.69
N GLU A 8 -0.30 -10.92 -9.82
CA GLU A 8 -0.88 -9.62 -10.14
C GLU A 8 -1.99 -9.26 -9.14
N LYS A 9 -2.79 -10.25 -8.72
CA LYS A 9 -3.74 -10.09 -7.61
C LYS A 9 -3.05 -9.72 -6.30
N THR A 10 -1.93 -10.36 -5.97
CA THR A 10 -1.10 -10.01 -4.80
C THR A 10 -0.66 -8.55 -4.83
N VAL A 11 -0.18 -8.08 -5.99
CA VAL A 11 0.24 -6.69 -6.22
C VAL A 11 -0.95 -5.73 -6.04
N ARG A 12 -2.12 -6.03 -6.59
CA ARG A 12 -3.35 -5.22 -6.41
C ARG A 12 -3.76 -5.11 -4.94
N ILE A 13 -3.69 -6.20 -4.18
CA ILE A 13 -3.98 -6.20 -2.74
C ILE A 13 -2.98 -5.33 -1.97
N CYS A 14 -1.69 -5.44 -2.29
CA CYS A 14 -0.67 -4.61 -1.68
C CYS A 14 -0.93 -3.12 -1.93
N ASP A 15 -1.20 -2.73 -3.17
CA ASP A 15 -1.53 -1.35 -3.55
C ASP A 15 -2.68 -0.78 -2.71
N PHE A 16 -3.74 -1.56 -2.54
CA PHE A 16 -4.91 -1.19 -1.74
C PHE A 16 -4.55 -0.91 -0.27
N TYR A 17 -3.63 -1.67 0.32
CA TYR A 17 -3.16 -1.47 1.68
C TYR A 17 -2.18 -0.29 1.80
N TYR A 18 -1.30 -0.08 0.82
CA TYR A 18 -0.43 1.09 0.78
C TYR A 18 -1.21 2.39 0.60
N ALA A 19 -2.25 2.39 -0.25
CA ALA A 19 -3.16 3.53 -0.41
C ALA A 19 -3.84 3.91 0.93
N ARG A 20 -4.06 2.92 1.80
CA ARG A 20 -4.58 3.10 3.17
C ARG A 20 -3.52 3.45 4.21
N ARG A 21 -2.28 3.68 3.78
CA ARG A 21 -1.13 4.02 4.64
C ARG A 21 -0.79 2.94 5.68
N MET A 22 -1.15 1.69 5.39
CA MET A 22 -0.71 0.56 6.21
C MET A 22 0.79 0.37 6.02
N LYS A 23 1.47 -0.01 7.10
CA LYS A 23 2.93 -0.20 7.14
C LYS A 23 3.25 -1.64 7.49
N GLY A 24 4.46 -2.08 7.16
CA GLY A 24 4.94 -3.43 7.50
C GLY A 24 4.24 -4.54 6.69
N ILE A 25 3.71 -4.22 5.52
CA ILE A 25 3.11 -5.20 4.61
C ILE A 25 4.20 -6.15 4.12
N ARG A 26 3.96 -7.45 4.25
CA ARG A 26 4.85 -8.52 3.79
C ARG A 26 4.07 -9.48 2.90
N ILE A 27 4.71 -9.90 1.82
CA ILE A 27 4.24 -10.94 0.92
C ILE A 27 4.87 -12.25 1.38
N LEU A 28 4.03 -13.23 1.66
CA LEU A 28 4.44 -14.57 2.07
C LEU A 28 4.22 -15.52 0.90
N THR A 29 5.29 -16.11 0.38
CA THR A 29 5.19 -17.18 -0.62
C THR A 29 5.19 -18.50 0.11
N VAL A 30 4.19 -19.34 -0.12
CA VAL A 30 4.01 -20.61 0.55
C VAL A 30 4.01 -21.76 -0.46
N ARG A 31 4.59 -22.89 -0.06
CA ARG A 31 4.51 -24.14 -0.82
C ARG A 31 3.39 -24.98 -0.25
N THR A 32 2.47 -25.38 -1.11
CA THR A 32 1.26 -26.12 -0.74
C THR A 32 1.44 -27.63 -0.90
N SER A 33 2.69 -28.10 -1.00
CA SER A 33 3.08 -29.48 -1.18
C SER A 33 4.39 -29.81 -0.43
N GLY A 34 4.59 -31.09 -0.14
CA GLY A 34 5.82 -31.62 0.47
C GLY A 34 5.74 -31.82 2.00
N PRO A 35 6.88 -32.13 2.66
CA PRO A 35 6.92 -32.66 4.03
C PRO A 35 6.34 -31.76 5.12
N GLY A 36 6.15 -30.47 4.81
CA GLY A 36 5.53 -29.49 5.71
C GLY A 36 4.01 -29.43 5.63
N TRP A 37 3.42 -29.84 4.51
CA TRP A 37 1.99 -29.70 4.25
C TRP A 37 1.24 -31.01 4.55
N LYS A 38 0.55 -31.06 5.68
CA LYS A 38 -0.25 -32.22 6.07
C LYS A 38 -1.64 -32.10 5.48
N HIS A 39 -1.87 -32.68 4.30
CA HIS A 39 -3.15 -32.54 3.57
C HIS A 39 -4.40 -32.99 4.36
N TRP A 40 -4.25 -33.83 5.38
CA TRP A 40 -5.36 -34.24 6.25
C TRP A 40 -5.75 -33.19 7.32
N ASP A 41 -4.86 -32.25 7.62
CA ASP A 41 -5.04 -31.21 8.65
C ASP A 41 -5.13 -29.81 8.01
N MET A 42 -4.45 -29.59 6.88
CA MET A 42 -4.38 -28.33 6.16
C MET A 42 -5.06 -28.49 4.81
N LYS A 43 -6.36 -28.20 4.78
CA LYS A 43 -7.15 -28.22 3.55
C LYS A 43 -7.04 -26.90 2.82
N MET A 44 -6.98 -26.99 1.50
CA MET A 44 -7.14 -25.85 0.60
C MET A 44 -8.44 -26.00 -0.15
N TRP A 45 -9.18 -24.90 -0.24
CA TRP A 45 -10.40 -24.82 -1.01
C TRP A 45 -10.23 -23.79 -2.10
N ASP A 46 -10.48 -24.19 -3.34
CA ASP A 46 -10.76 -23.24 -4.41
C ASP A 46 -12.06 -22.49 -4.04
N VAL A 47 -11.99 -21.17 -3.96
CA VAL A 47 -13.12 -20.34 -3.55
C VAL A 47 -14.24 -20.39 -4.58
N GLU A 48 -13.94 -20.47 -5.87
CA GLU A 48 -14.96 -20.52 -6.92
C GLU A 48 -15.78 -21.81 -6.81
N ASP A 49 -15.09 -22.93 -6.62
CA ASP A 49 -15.72 -24.23 -6.38
C ASP A 49 -16.55 -24.24 -5.08
N LEU A 50 -16.03 -23.64 -4.01
CA LEU A 50 -16.73 -23.58 -2.73
C LEU A 50 -18.01 -22.73 -2.82
N VAL A 51 -17.93 -21.54 -3.41
CA VAL A 51 -19.06 -20.62 -3.63
C VAL A 51 -20.14 -21.31 -4.47
N LYS A 52 -19.74 -22.02 -5.52
CA LYS A 52 -20.66 -22.80 -6.37
C LYS A 52 -21.37 -23.90 -5.57
N ARG A 53 -20.64 -24.67 -4.75
CA ARG A 53 -21.21 -25.75 -3.91
C ARG A 53 -22.18 -25.23 -2.85
N LEU A 54 -21.95 -24.02 -2.35
CA LEU A 54 -22.81 -23.36 -1.36
C LEU A 54 -24.01 -22.64 -1.99
N GLY A 55 -24.16 -22.65 -3.32
CA GLY A 55 -25.24 -21.94 -4.00
C GLY A 55 -25.14 -20.42 -3.88
N LEU A 56 -23.92 -19.89 -3.68
CA LEU A 56 -23.66 -18.46 -3.54
C LEU A 56 -23.33 -17.83 -4.90
N THR A 57 -23.51 -16.51 -4.99
CA THR A 57 -23.19 -15.76 -6.21
C THR A 57 -21.68 -15.65 -6.40
N ARG A 58 -21.19 -16.04 -7.59
CA ARG A 58 -19.79 -15.86 -7.99
C ARG A 58 -19.50 -14.38 -8.24
N HIS A 59 -18.36 -13.92 -7.74
CA HIS A 59 -17.79 -12.62 -8.07
C HIS A 59 -16.43 -12.79 -8.75
N GLU A 60 -16.07 -11.86 -9.62
CA GLU A 60 -14.80 -11.88 -10.36
C GLU A 60 -13.57 -11.90 -9.42
N TYR A 61 -13.67 -11.28 -8.25
CA TYR A 61 -12.58 -11.25 -7.29
C TYR A 61 -12.28 -12.62 -6.65
N PHE A 62 -13.14 -13.63 -6.81
CA PHE A 62 -12.87 -15.00 -6.33
C PHE A 62 -11.90 -15.77 -7.24
N ALA A 63 -11.68 -15.33 -8.48
CA ALA A 63 -10.74 -15.97 -9.38
C ALA A 63 -9.34 -16.01 -8.75
N ASN A 64 -8.66 -17.15 -8.87
CA ASN A 64 -7.32 -17.38 -8.30
C ASN A 64 -7.27 -17.21 -6.77
N GLU A 65 -8.41 -17.36 -6.07
CA GLU A 65 -8.47 -17.31 -4.60
C GLU A 65 -8.62 -18.70 -4.00
N TRP A 66 -7.84 -18.92 -2.95
CA TRP A 66 -7.81 -20.16 -2.21
C TRP A 66 -7.99 -19.88 -0.72
N LEU A 67 -8.77 -20.72 -0.03
CA LEU A 67 -8.88 -20.70 1.42
C LEU A 67 -8.06 -21.83 2.02
N VAL A 68 -7.14 -21.46 2.90
CA VAL A 68 -6.39 -22.41 3.74
C VAL A 68 -7.11 -22.54 5.09
N GLU A 69 -7.52 -23.77 5.42
CA GLU A 69 -8.06 -24.11 6.74
C GLU A 69 -6.95 -24.29 7.78
N ASN A 70 -7.28 -24.00 9.04
CA ASN A 70 -6.43 -24.15 10.21
C ASN A 70 -5.20 -23.23 10.23
N GLN A 71 -4.09 -23.64 9.62
CA GLN A 71 -2.82 -22.92 9.72
C GLN A 71 -1.90 -23.17 8.52
N ILE A 72 -1.02 -22.19 8.24
CA ILE A 72 0.10 -22.35 7.31
C ILE A 72 1.31 -22.78 8.14
N PRO A 73 1.88 -23.97 7.90
CA PRO A 73 3.02 -24.42 8.68
C PRO A 73 4.26 -23.60 8.33
N HIS A 74 5.06 -23.24 9.34
CA HIS A 74 6.27 -22.43 9.13
C HIS A 74 7.22 -23.05 8.09
N ARG A 75 7.31 -24.38 8.03
CA ARG A 75 8.15 -25.10 7.05
C ARG A 75 7.64 -25.00 5.61
N ALA A 76 6.39 -24.60 5.39
CA ALA A 76 5.85 -24.36 4.06
C ALA A 76 6.12 -22.92 3.56
N VAL A 77 6.55 -22.00 4.43
CA VAL A 77 6.90 -20.64 4.02
C VAL A 77 8.22 -20.69 3.25
N VAL A 78 8.17 -20.35 1.97
CA VAL A 78 9.32 -20.33 1.06
C VAL A 78 10.05 -19.00 1.16
N SER A 79 9.29 -17.90 1.22
CA SER A 79 9.86 -16.57 1.39
C SER A 79 8.90 -15.65 2.14
N VAL A 80 9.48 -14.65 2.80
CA VAL A 80 8.78 -13.54 3.42
C VAL A 80 9.49 -12.27 2.98
N GLN A 81 8.84 -11.45 2.18
CA GLN A 81 9.48 -10.30 1.54
C GLN A 81 8.59 -9.07 1.60
N THR A 82 9.21 -7.91 1.71
CA THR A 82 8.60 -6.62 1.42
C THR A 82 8.66 -6.35 -0.08
N LEU A 83 7.81 -5.44 -0.57
CA LEU A 83 7.86 -5.00 -1.96
C LEU A 83 9.23 -4.43 -2.36
N GLU A 84 9.89 -3.71 -1.46
CA GLU A 84 11.23 -3.15 -1.70
C GLU A 84 12.27 -4.26 -1.90
N GLU A 85 12.27 -5.28 -1.04
CA GLU A 85 13.17 -6.44 -1.18
C GLU A 85 12.93 -7.19 -2.49
N MET A 86 11.66 -7.36 -2.89
CA MET A 86 11.33 -7.97 -4.18
C MET A 86 11.87 -7.17 -5.36
N VAL A 87 11.78 -5.84 -5.31
CA VAL A 87 12.34 -4.97 -6.37
C VAL A 87 13.85 -5.03 -6.41
N HIS A 88 14.52 -5.04 -5.26
CA HIS A 88 15.97 -5.14 -5.21
C HIS A 88 16.45 -6.46 -5.84
N MET A 89 15.81 -7.58 -5.53
CA MET A 89 16.13 -8.87 -6.14
C MET A 89 15.93 -8.87 -7.67
N ALA A 90 14.89 -8.19 -8.15
CA ALA A 90 14.63 -8.01 -9.58
C ALA A 90 15.79 -7.37 -10.33
N GLU A 91 16.49 -6.43 -9.67
CA GLU A 91 17.57 -5.64 -10.25
C GLU A 91 18.91 -6.39 -10.24
N THR A 92 19.06 -7.36 -9.33
CA THR A 92 20.30 -8.12 -9.15
C THR A 92 20.30 -9.49 -9.83
N MET A 93 19.14 -10.05 -10.16
CA MET A 93 19.04 -11.40 -10.75
C MET A 93 18.91 -11.34 -12.29
N GLU A 94 19.77 -12.08 -12.98
CA GLU A 94 19.68 -12.29 -14.42
C GLU A 94 18.50 -13.23 -14.73
N GLY A 95 17.62 -12.86 -15.67
CA GLY A 95 16.38 -13.62 -15.97
C GLY A 95 15.17 -13.22 -15.12
N VAL A 96 14.84 -11.92 -15.10
CA VAL A 96 13.75 -11.33 -14.31
C VAL A 96 12.43 -12.05 -14.54
N ARG A 97 11.89 -12.69 -13.50
CA ARG A 97 10.52 -13.26 -13.54
C ARG A 97 9.49 -12.14 -13.64
N ALA A 98 8.41 -12.39 -14.39
CA ALA A 98 7.33 -11.40 -14.62
C ALA A 98 6.77 -10.78 -13.32
N GLU A 99 6.74 -11.57 -12.25
CA GLU A 99 6.36 -11.17 -10.88
C GLU A 99 7.15 -9.94 -10.41
N TYR A 100 8.46 -9.94 -10.59
CA TYR A 100 9.33 -8.87 -10.14
C TYR A 100 9.14 -7.56 -10.93
N ILE A 101 8.78 -7.65 -12.21
CA ILE A 101 8.45 -6.47 -13.04
C ILE A 101 7.18 -5.79 -12.50
N LEU A 102 6.16 -6.57 -12.14
CA LEU A 102 4.92 -6.06 -11.56
C LEU A 102 5.17 -5.42 -10.18
N ALA A 103 5.98 -6.07 -9.34
CA ALA A 103 6.40 -5.52 -8.05
C ALA A 103 7.11 -4.17 -8.20
N LYS A 104 8.03 -4.05 -9.17
CA LYS A 104 8.75 -2.80 -9.46
C LYS A 104 7.83 -1.67 -9.90
N LYS A 105 6.89 -1.95 -10.81
CA LYS A 105 5.89 -0.95 -11.24
C LYS A 105 5.05 -0.44 -10.06
N LEU A 106 4.61 -1.35 -9.18
CA LEU A 106 3.85 -0.97 -7.99
C LEU A 106 4.69 -0.12 -7.03
N TYR A 107 5.92 -0.55 -6.75
CA TYR A 107 6.83 0.16 -5.84
C TYR A 107 7.09 1.60 -6.29
N GLU A 108 7.39 1.81 -7.57
CA GLU A 108 7.60 3.16 -8.12
C GLU A 108 6.32 4.01 -8.04
N ARG A 109 5.14 3.42 -8.29
CA ARG A 109 3.86 4.13 -8.13
C ARG A 109 3.63 4.57 -6.68
N ILE A 110 3.85 3.67 -5.71
CA ILE A 110 3.71 3.99 -4.28
C ILE A 110 4.69 5.10 -3.88
N LYS A 111 5.96 4.98 -4.28
CA LYS A 111 7.01 5.98 -4.02
C LYS A 111 6.63 7.35 -4.56
N TYR A 112 6.11 7.41 -5.79
CA TYR A 112 5.61 8.64 -6.40
C TYR A 112 4.43 9.24 -5.62
N GLN A 113 3.43 8.42 -5.24
CA GLN A 113 2.27 8.89 -4.46
C GLN A 113 2.69 9.44 -3.09
N LEU A 114 3.59 8.76 -2.39
CA LEU A 114 4.12 9.21 -1.10
C LEU A 114 4.91 10.52 -1.25
N ALA A 115 5.72 10.66 -2.30
CA ALA A 115 6.44 11.90 -2.60
C ALA A 115 5.49 13.06 -2.90
N LYS A 116 4.41 12.81 -3.65
CA LYS A 116 3.36 13.80 -3.94
C LYS A 116 2.66 14.27 -2.66
N ILE A 117 2.23 13.34 -1.80
CA ILE A 117 1.61 13.66 -0.51
C ILE A 117 2.57 14.50 0.36
N GLY A 118 3.86 14.16 0.39
CA GLY A 118 4.87 14.91 1.12
C GLY A 118 5.11 16.32 0.55
N LYS A 119 5.00 16.51 -0.77
CA LYS A 119 5.03 17.84 -1.39
C LYS A 119 3.78 18.65 -1.03
N ASP A 120 2.59 18.06 -1.16
CA ASP A 120 1.32 18.71 -0.85
C ASP A 120 1.25 19.13 0.63
N LYS A 121 1.77 18.30 1.55
CA LYS A 121 1.87 18.64 2.97
C LYS A 121 2.77 19.86 3.20
N ARG A 122 3.95 19.88 2.58
CA ARG A 122 4.90 21.02 2.70
C ARG A 122 4.37 22.30 2.09
N ILE A 123 3.59 22.22 1.02
CA ILE A 123 2.92 23.39 0.42
C ILE A 123 1.88 23.93 1.40
N ARG A 124 1.02 23.08 1.96
CA ARG A 124 0.04 23.51 2.98
C ARG A 124 0.69 24.12 4.21
N GLU A 125 1.78 23.55 4.71
CA GLU A 125 2.51 24.11 5.86
C GLU A 125 3.05 25.51 5.55
N ARG A 126 3.64 25.73 4.36
CA ARG A 126 4.08 27.07 3.93
C ARG A 126 2.93 28.06 3.74
N ASP A 127 1.82 27.60 3.17
CA ASP A 127 0.64 28.44 2.97
C ASP A 127 0.03 28.86 4.32
N LEU A 128 -0.05 27.93 5.27
CA LEU A 128 -0.45 28.22 6.65
C LEU A 128 0.52 29.19 7.32
N GLU A 129 1.83 28.97 7.25
CA GLU A 129 2.84 29.90 7.77
C GLU A 129 2.71 31.29 7.15
N ARG A 130 2.46 31.38 5.84
CA ARG A 130 2.24 32.66 5.14
C ARG A 130 0.97 33.36 5.61
N ILE A 131 -0.12 32.62 5.86
CA ILE A 131 -1.35 33.19 6.43
C ILE A 131 -1.09 33.71 7.85
N PHE A 132 -0.49 32.88 8.73
CA PHE A 132 -0.19 33.25 10.12
C PHE A 132 0.82 34.41 10.25
N LEU A 133 1.82 34.48 9.37
CA LEU A 133 2.82 35.55 9.36
C LEU A 133 2.33 36.81 8.61
N GLY A 134 1.47 36.64 7.60
CA GLY A 134 0.84 37.73 6.85
C GLY A 134 -0.24 38.48 7.66
N GLU A 135 -0.93 37.80 8.57
CA GLU A 135 -1.83 38.46 9.51
C GLU A 135 -1.10 39.32 10.56
N ARG A 136 0.19 39.06 10.82
CA ARG A 136 1.00 39.89 11.73
C ARG A 136 1.46 41.22 11.11
N SER A 137 1.56 41.32 9.78
CA SER A 137 1.97 42.56 9.10
C SER A 137 0.80 43.51 8.78
N GLY A 138 -0.45 43.03 8.82
CA GLY A 138 -1.64 43.85 8.54
C GLY A 138 -2.19 44.70 9.70
N LYS A 139 -1.70 44.53 10.94
CA LYS A 139 -2.22 45.24 12.14
C LYS A 139 -1.33 46.39 12.67
N ARG A 140 -0.34 46.86 11.90
CA ARG A 140 0.50 48.03 12.26
C ARG A 140 0.53 49.09 11.15
N ALA A 141 -0.64 49.63 10.78
CA ALA A 141 -0.68 50.80 9.90
C ALA A 141 -1.95 51.65 10.09
N LYS A 142 -2.42 51.87 11.32
CA LYS A 142 -3.38 52.95 11.63
C LYS A 142 -3.16 53.47 13.03
N GLY A 143 -2.37 54.53 13.16
CA GLY A 143 -2.22 55.29 14.40
C GLY A 143 -0.91 56.04 14.39
N PHE A 144 -1.01 57.38 14.34
CA PHE A 144 0.06 58.39 14.42
C PHE A 144 0.59 58.98 13.11
N SER A 145 -0.19 59.93 12.61
CA SER A 145 0.21 61.14 11.85
C SER A 145 -1.12 61.80 11.44
N SER A 146 -1.49 63.03 11.74
CA SER A 146 -0.80 64.21 12.23
C SER A 146 -1.87 65.18 12.77
N LEU A 147 -1.67 65.73 13.97
CA LEU A 147 -2.40 66.90 14.47
C LEU A 147 -1.44 68.08 14.38
N SER A 148 -1.49 68.79 13.27
CA SER A 148 -0.90 70.12 13.16
C SER A 148 -1.63 70.90 12.07
N GLN A 149 -2.12 72.06 12.48
CA GLN A 149 -2.53 73.20 11.65
C GLN A 149 -3.84 73.10 10.87
N LYS A 150 -4.89 73.73 11.42
CA LYS A 150 -5.32 75.08 11.01
C LYS A 150 -6.62 75.46 11.71
N ARG A 151 -6.65 76.62 12.39
CA ARG A 151 -7.59 77.73 12.11
C ARG A 151 -7.37 78.90 13.07
N ASN A 152 -7.10 80.05 12.44
CA ASN A 152 -7.36 81.46 12.76
C ASN A 152 -7.19 81.95 14.19
#